data_AF-A0A4S1MA95-F1
#
_entry.id   AF-A0A4S1MA95-F1
#
_cell.length_a   1.000
_cell.length_b   1.000
_cell.length_c   1.000
_cell.angle_alpha   90.00
_cell.angle_beta   90.00
_cell.angle_gamma   90.00
#
_symmetry.space_group_name_H-M   'P 1'
#
loop_
_entity.id
_entity.type
_entity.pdbx_description
1 polymer ?
#
loop_
_entity_poly.entity_id
_entity_poly.type
_entity_poly.pdbx_seq_one_letter_code
_entity_poly.pdbx_strand_id
1 'polypeptide(L)'
;MMWMPRVDLVSTLKQNHYENFFRKTSVFSLPSDKPSLTDLLANIRQELGDLDRLLTDHLDDALPMFKDVSLHLMGGGGKRLRPSLLFVCAKLFGDVSQDHIKGAMCIELIHNATLLHDDVLDRSSVRRGRPTAHHLWTESHSILTGDFLLCKALELLTDIENWDAVRLVHKAATYVIQGQALEMTPPPGSIGEQEAHYEKVIMLKTAPLFEASAGLAGILGDPVLINQKTALQTFGHHLGIAFQLIDDILDYRGQENVIGKKPGQDFREKKVTLPVIVAFQQGTPDEQAFWTRVFLEDATHDPASLAQEGQDDDFHHALTLLEKHDAFKQVLHKAKSCAVQAKEALSFCDQSVQDALGHMFDVIQEPLLNEAQ
;
A
#
# COMPACT_ATOMS: atom_id res chain seq x y z
N MET A 1 -31.35 -58.29 0.06
CA MET A 1 -31.25 -57.64 1.39
C MET A 1 -30.10 -58.29 2.14
N MET A 2 -28.88 -57.76 2.01
CA MET A 2 -27.74 -58.18 2.81
C MET A 2 -26.70 -57.05 2.77
N TRP A 3 -26.49 -56.40 3.91
CA TRP A 3 -25.55 -55.31 4.11
C TRP A 3 -24.13 -55.89 4.28
N MET A 4 -23.15 -55.36 3.53
CA MET A 4 -21.73 -55.47 3.86
C MET A 4 -21.23 -54.11 4.40
N PRO A 5 -20.26 -54.08 5.34
CA PRO A 5 -19.87 -52.86 6.02
C PRO A 5 -18.99 -51.97 5.12
N ARG A 6 -19.22 -50.66 5.20
CA ARG A 6 -18.38 -49.63 4.61
C ARG A 6 -16.99 -49.71 5.24
N VAL A 7 -16.00 -50.11 4.45
CA VAL A 7 -14.59 -49.81 4.73
C VAL A 7 -14.44 -48.30 4.55
N ASP A 8 -14.08 -47.62 5.63
CA ASP A 8 -13.86 -46.19 5.67
C ASP A 8 -12.57 -45.84 4.91
N LEU A 9 -12.70 -45.67 3.59
CA LEU A 9 -11.63 -45.24 2.69
C LEU A 9 -11.37 -43.73 2.76
N VAL A 10 -12.06 -42.99 3.64
CA VAL A 10 -11.92 -41.55 3.81
C VAL A 10 -10.94 -41.20 4.94
N SER A 11 -10.69 -42.12 5.89
CA SER A 11 -9.78 -41.89 7.02
C SER A 11 -8.31 -42.31 6.76
N THR A 12 -8.03 -43.12 5.74
CA THR A 12 -6.64 -43.59 5.47
C THR A 12 -5.92 -42.84 4.34
N LEU A 13 -6.57 -41.88 3.67
CA LEU A 13 -6.00 -41.13 2.53
C LEU A 13 -5.84 -39.61 2.77
N LYS A 14 -6.11 -39.11 3.99
CA LYS A 14 -6.13 -37.66 4.27
C LYS A 14 -5.01 -37.09 5.16
N GLN A 15 -4.02 -37.87 5.58
CA GLN A 15 -2.93 -37.33 6.42
C GLN A 15 -1.50 -37.55 5.90
N ASN A 16 -1.24 -38.59 5.11
CA ASN A 16 0.15 -38.94 4.76
C ASN A 16 0.68 -38.42 3.41
N HIS A 17 -0.17 -37.83 2.55
CA HIS A 17 0.29 -37.31 1.25
C HIS A 17 0.72 -35.84 1.28
N TYR A 18 0.19 -35.03 2.20
CA TYR A 18 0.60 -33.62 2.33
C TYR A 18 1.91 -33.49 3.11
N GLU A 19 2.08 -34.18 4.25
CA GLU A 19 3.32 -34.13 5.03
C GLU A 19 4.56 -34.62 4.26
N ASN A 20 4.40 -35.55 3.32
CA ASN A 20 5.51 -36.06 2.50
C ASN A 20 5.83 -35.20 1.28
N PHE A 21 4.91 -34.34 0.82
CA PHE A 21 5.20 -33.37 -0.23
C PHE A 21 6.09 -32.24 0.31
N PHE A 22 5.74 -31.72 1.50
CA PHE A 22 6.51 -30.65 2.17
C PHE A 22 7.88 -31.09 2.70
N ARG A 23 8.12 -32.40 2.93
CA ARG A 23 9.47 -32.92 3.20
C ARG A 23 10.37 -33.03 1.96
N LYS A 24 9.81 -32.91 0.75
CA LYS A 24 10.56 -33.01 -0.52
C LYS A 24 10.69 -31.70 -1.28
N THR A 25 9.93 -30.66 -0.94
CA THR A 25 10.17 -29.29 -1.41
C THR A 25 11.19 -28.59 -0.51
N SER A 26 12.43 -29.09 -0.52
CA SER A 26 13.60 -28.43 0.06
C SER A 26 14.14 -27.30 -0.82
N VAL A 27 13.28 -26.43 -1.36
CA VAL A 27 13.71 -25.40 -2.34
C VAL A 27 13.93 -24.03 -1.71
N PHE A 28 13.53 -23.82 -0.45
CA PHE A 28 13.83 -22.59 0.26
C PHE A 28 14.87 -22.84 1.37
N SER A 29 16.14 -22.97 0.99
CA SER A 29 17.24 -22.85 1.94
C SER A 29 17.50 -21.38 2.20
N LEU A 30 16.74 -20.79 3.12
CA LEU A 30 17.10 -19.50 3.68
C LEU A 30 18.46 -19.65 4.41
N PRO A 31 19.46 -18.79 4.16
CA PRO A 31 20.82 -18.97 4.69
C PRO A 31 20.95 -18.92 6.22
N SER A 32 19.86 -18.66 6.94
CA SER A 32 19.82 -18.50 8.39
C SER A 32 18.52 -19.07 8.97
N ASP A 33 18.56 -19.54 10.22
CA ASP A 33 17.37 -19.97 10.98
C ASP A 33 16.33 -18.84 11.18
N LYS A 34 16.68 -17.59 10.82
CA LYS A 34 15.84 -16.39 10.80
C LYS A 34 16.29 -15.43 9.69
N PRO A 35 15.62 -15.39 8.53
CA PRO A 35 15.94 -14.43 7.49
C PRO A 35 15.67 -13.01 7.97
N SER A 36 16.63 -12.12 7.79
CA SER A 36 16.34 -10.69 7.87
C SER A 36 15.59 -10.23 6.61
N LEU A 37 14.90 -9.10 6.69
CA LEU A 37 14.33 -8.50 5.48
C LEU A 37 15.40 -8.17 4.45
N THR A 38 16.61 -7.79 4.88
CA THR A 38 17.76 -7.56 4.01
C THR A 38 18.11 -8.81 3.20
N ASP A 39 18.02 -9.99 3.81
CA ASP A 39 18.27 -11.27 3.13
C ASP A 39 17.17 -11.56 2.11
N LEU A 40 15.91 -11.30 2.45
CA LEU A 40 14.78 -11.45 1.53
C LEU A 40 14.89 -10.49 0.34
N LEU A 41 15.21 -9.23 0.58
CA LEU A 41 15.37 -8.22 -0.47
C LEU A 41 16.60 -8.49 -1.34
N ALA A 42 17.69 -9.02 -0.77
CA ALA A 42 18.85 -9.46 -1.54
C ALA A 42 18.48 -10.59 -2.51
N ASN A 43 17.60 -11.50 -2.09
CA ASN A 43 17.13 -12.64 -2.89
C ASN A 43 16.15 -12.28 -4.01
N ILE A 44 15.65 -11.04 -4.05
CA ILE A 44 14.78 -10.53 -5.14
C ILE A 44 15.42 -9.40 -5.95
N ARG A 45 16.73 -9.15 -5.75
CA ARG A 45 17.42 -8.03 -6.41
C ARG A 45 17.43 -8.18 -7.93
N GLN A 46 17.58 -9.40 -8.43
CA GLN A 46 17.56 -9.65 -9.87
C GLN A 46 16.19 -9.32 -10.45
N GLU A 47 15.12 -9.79 -9.80
CA GLU A 47 13.74 -9.60 -10.20
C GLU A 47 13.33 -8.11 -10.18
N LEU A 48 13.83 -7.34 -9.19
CA LEU A 48 13.65 -5.89 -9.17
C LEU A 48 14.39 -5.19 -10.33
N GLY A 49 15.60 -5.65 -10.66
CA GLY A 49 16.34 -5.14 -11.83
C GLY A 49 15.65 -5.46 -13.16
N ASP A 50 15.11 -6.67 -13.29
CA ASP A 50 14.32 -7.06 -14.46
C ASP A 50 13.02 -6.26 -14.56
N LEU A 51 12.35 -6.01 -13.44
CA LEU A 51 11.16 -5.16 -13.37
C LEU A 51 11.44 -3.75 -13.89
N ASP A 52 12.47 -3.06 -13.39
CA ASP A 52 12.77 -1.68 -13.80
C ASP A 52 13.13 -1.59 -15.29
N ARG A 53 13.87 -2.57 -15.81
CA ARG A 53 14.18 -2.67 -17.25
C ARG A 53 12.91 -2.89 -18.07
N LEU A 54 12.12 -3.90 -17.73
CA LEU A 54 10.92 -4.25 -18.49
C LEU A 54 9.83 -3.17 -18.42
N LEU A 55 9.71 -2.44 -17.31
CA LEU A 55 8.83 -1.27 -17.21
C LEU A 55 9.23 -0.19 -18.23
N THR A 56 10.54 0.02 -18.42
CA THR A 56 11.04 0.98 -19.40
C THR A 56 10.79 0.49 -20.83
N ASP A 57 11.11 -0.78 -21.10
CA ASP A 57 10.92 -1.42 -22.40
C ASP A 57 9.43 -1.40 -22.82
N HIS A 58 8.50 -1.58 -21.87
CA HIS A 58 7.05 -1.57 -22.11
C HIS A 58 6.49 -0.19 -22.51
N LEU A 59 7.30 0.86 -22.41
CA LEU A 59 6.95 2.23 -22.80
C LEU A 59 7.63 2.67 -24.10
N ASP A 60 8.41 1.80 -24.76
CA ASP A 60 9.21 2.17 -25.94
C ASP A 60 8.38 2.51 -27.19
N ASP A 61 7.21 1.90 -27.32
CA ASP A 61 6.27 2.15 -28.42
C ASP A 61 5.37 3.39 -28.18
N ALA A 62 5.46 4.01 -27.01
CA ALA A 62 4.66 5.15 -26.64
C ALA A 62 5.08 6.42 -27.40
N LEU A 63 4.12 7.36 -27.58
CA LEU A 63 4.47 8.70 -28.05
C LEU A 63 5.45 9.37 -27.06
N PRO A 64 6.39 10.21 -27.54
CA PRO A 64 7.43 10.81 -26.69
C PRO A 64 6.88 11.46 -25.41
N MET A 65 5.74 12.14 -25.50
CA MET A 65 5.09 12.77 -24.35
C MET A 65 4.75 11.78 -23.22
N PHE A 66 4.13 10.64 -23.54
CA PHE A 66 3.77 9.64 -22.52
C PHE A 66 5.01 9.03 -21.88
N LYS A 67 6.04 8.77 -22.69
CA LYS A 67 7.31 8.21 -22.23
C LYS A 67 8.03 9.17 -21.29
N ASP A 68 8.15 10.45 -21.67
CA ASP A 68 8.84 11.47 -20.88
C ASP A 68 8.18 11.70 -19.51
N VAL A 69 6.85 11.84 -19.48
CA VAL A 69 6.09 12.00 -18.22
C VAL A 69 6.22 10.75 -17.34
N SER A 70 6.11 9.55 -17.92
CA SER A 70 6.23 8.29 -17.18
C SER A 70 7.62 8.10 -16.59
N LEU A 71 8.67 8.34 -17.38
CA LEU A 71 10.06 8.22 -16.94
C LEU A 71 10.43 9.28 -15.91
N HIS A 72 9.88 10.49 -15.98
CA HIS A 72 10.09 11.50 -14.95
C HIS A 72 9.55 11.05 -13.58
N LEU A 73 8.33 10.50 -13.56
CA LEU A 73 7.74 9.96 -12.33
C LEU A 73 8.54 8.76 -11.80
N MET A 74 8.84 7.78 -12.66
CA MET A 74 9.56 6.57 -12.28
C MET A 74 11.02 6.85 -11.86
N GLY A 75 11.65 7.86 -12.48
CA GLY A 75 13.00 8.32 -12.18
C GLY A 75 13.12 9.19 -10.92
N GLY A 76 12.01 9.52 -10.26
CA GLY A 76 11.99 10.15 -8.93
C GLY A 76 12.40 9.22 -7.79
N GLY A 77 12.77 7.97 -8.11
CA GLY A 77 13.02 6.91 -7.13
C GLY A 77 11.72 6.38 -6.54
N GLY A 78 11.78 5.28 -5.80
CA GLY A 78 10.63 4.67 -5.13
C GLY A 78 11.08 3.39 -4.42
N LYS A 79 10.49 3.08 -3.26
CA LYS A 79 10.89 1.89 -2.46
C LYS A 79 10.51 0.56 -3.12
N ARG A 80 9.78 0.57 -4.25
CA ARG A 80 9.23 -0.61 -4.95
C ARG A 80 8.58 -1.62 -3.99
N LEU A 81 7.89 -1.11 -2.96
CA LEU A 81 7.42 -1.94 -1.85
C LEU A 81 6.38 -2.98 -2.29
N ARG A 82 5.49 -2.60 -3.20
CA ARG A 82 4.43 -3.47 -3.75
C ARG A 82 4.99 -4.59 -4.66
N PRO A 83 5.85 -4.29 -5.65
CA PRO A 83 6.58 -5.34 -6.37
C PRO A 83 7.44 -6.23 -5.47
N SER A 84 8.13 -5.64 -4.49
CA SER A 84 8.96 -6.40 -3.54
C SER A 84 8.11 -7.37 -2.73
N LEU A 85 6.95 -6.94 -2.26
CA LEU A 85 5.99 -7.79 -1.57
C LEU A 85 5.57 -8.99 -2.43
N LEU A 86 5.22 -8.75 -3.70
CA LEU A 86 4.87 -9.82 -4.64
C LEU A 86 6.02 -10.82 -4.79
N PHE A 87 7.24 -10.35 -5.07
CA PHE A 87 8.38 -11.23 -5.29
C PHE A 87 8.78 -12.01 -4.03
N VAL A 88 8.80 -11.36 -2.87
CA VAL A 88 9.10 -12.05 -1.60
C VAL A 88 8.04 -13.10 -1.30
N CYS A 89 6.75 -12.79 -1.50
CA CYS A 89 5.69 -13.78 -1.34
C CYS A 89 5.78 -14.92 -2.38
N ALA A 90 6.17 -14.63 -3.62
CA ALA A 90 6.31 -15.65 -4.67
C ALA A 90 7.43 -16.64 -4.34
N LYS A 91 8.53 -16.13 -3.76
CA LYS A 91 9.65 -16.93 -3.27
C LYS A 91 9.26 -17.97 -2.21
N LEU A 92 8.15 -17.79 -1.50
CA LEU A 92 7.62 -18.81 -0.57
C LEU A 92 7.14 -20.09 -1.27
N PHE A 93 6.79 -20.00 -2.55
CA PHE A 93 6.20 -21.09 -3.33
C PHE A 93 7.13 -21.62 -4.42
N GLY A 94 8.33 -21.04 -4.58
CA GLY A 94 9.30 -21.43 -5.59
C GLY A 94 9.98 -20.22 -6.21
N ASP A 95 10.45 -20.35 -7.45
CA ASP A 95 11.09 -19.25 -8.16
C ASP A 95 10.07 -18.26 -8.73
N VAL A 96 10.50 -17.01 -8.88
CA VAL A 96 9.71 -15.95 -9.51
C VAL A 96 9.63 -16.25 -11.01
N SER A 97 8.42 -16.54 -11.49
CA SER A 97 8.14 -16.76 -12.91
C SER A 97 7.98 -15.45 -13.69
N GLN A 98 7.95 -15.53 -15.02
CA GLN A 98 7.68 -14.37 -15.88
C GLN A 98 6.31 -13.73 -15.61
N ASP A 99 5.30 -14.52 -15.25
CA ASP A 99 3.97 -13.99 -14.92
C ASP A 99 3.98 -13.21 -13.60
N HIS A 100 4.82 -13.59 -12.64
CA HIS A 100 5.02 -12.79 -11.43
C HIS A 100 5.63 -11.43 -11.76
N ILE A 101 6.59 -11.37 -12.70
CA ILE A 101 7.19 -10.11 -13.16
C ILE A 101 6.14 -9.25 -13.87
N LYS A 102 5.36 -9.82 -14.80
CA LYS A 102 4.23 -9.11 -15.44
C LYS A 102 3.21 -8.60 -14.42
N GLY A 103 2.88 -9.42 -13.42
CA GLY A 103 1.98 -9.03 -12.33
C GLY A 103 2.54 -7.86 -11.52
N ALA A 104 3.82 -7.88 -11.19
CA ALA A 104 4.51 -6.79 -10.50
C ALA A 104 4.55 -5.50 -11.35
N MET A 105 4.81 -5.62 -12.66
CA MET A 105 4.73 -4.49 -13.60
C MET A 105 3.33 -3.89 -13.62
N CYS A 106 2.28 -4.73 -13.70
CA CYS A 106 0.89 -4.28 -13.69
C CYS A 106 0.55 -3.48 -12.42
N ILE A 107 0.92 -4.01 -11.24
CA ILE A 107 0.74 -3.30 -9.97
C ILE A 107 1.47 -1.96 -9.94
N GLU A 108 2.73 -1.92 -10.39
CA GLU A 108 3.53 -0.69 -10.36
C GLU A 108 3.04 0.35 -11.37
N LEU A 109 2.54 -0.06 -12.53
CA LEU A 109 1.91 0.82 -13.51
C LEU A 109 0.61 1.41 -12.98
N ILE A 110 -0.24 0.60 -12.34
CA ILE A 110 -1.47 1.09 -11.68
C ILE A 110 -1.11 2.09 -10.58
N HIS A 111 -0.12 1.78 -9.74
CA HIS A 111 0.33 2.70 -8.69
C HIS A 111 0.87 4.02 -9.27
N ASN A 112 1.66 3.97 -10.34
CA ASN A 112 2.18 5.18 -10.97
C ASN A 112 1.07 6.00 -11.64
N ALA A 113 0.08 5.34 -12.25
CA ALA A 113 -1.09 6.02 -12.79
C ALA A 113 -1.85 6.78 -11.70
N THR A 114 -2.11 6.13 -10.55
CA THR A 114 -2.82 6.78 -9.45
C THR A 114 -2.03 7.95 -8.89
N LEU A 115 -0.68 7.87 -8.81
CA LEU A 115 0.14 9.01 -8.39
C LEU A 115 0.03 10.22 -9.35
N LEU A 116 -0.03 9.99 -10.67
CA LEU A 116 -0.20 11.09 -11.63
C LEU A 116 -1.56 11.78 -11.47
N HIS A 117 -2.61 10.99 -11.25
CA HIS A 117 -3.96 11.50 -11.03
C HIS A 117 -4.07 12.21 -9.68
N ASP A 118 -3.57 11.59 -8.60
CA ASP A 118 -3.57 12.14 -7.24
C ASP A 118 -2.80 13.47 -7.20
N ASP A 119 -1.62 13.57 -7.83
CA ASP A 119 -0.86 14.81 -7.88
C ASP A 119 -1.70 15.98 -8.45
N VAL A 120 -2.51 15.72 -9.48
CA VAL A 120 -3.39 16.73 -10.09
C VAL A 120 -4.57 17.06 -9.17
N LEU A 121 -5.22 16.04 -8.59
CA LEU A 121 -6.36 16.22 -7.70
C LEU A 121 -5.99 16.99 -6.43
N ASP A 122 -4.83 16.68 -5.85
CA ASP A 122 -4.27 17.31 -4.65
C ASP A 122 -3.56 18.65 -4.97
N ARG A 123 -3.40 19.01 -6.26
CA ARG A 123 -2.62 20.18 -6.72
C ARG A 123 -1.19 20.23 -6.15
N SER A 124 -0.59 19.06 -5.98
CA SER A 124 0.75 18.90 -5.39
C SER A 124 1.83 19.49 -6.28
N SER A 125 2.70 20.37 -5.76
CA SER A 125 3.79 20.95 -6.56
C SER A 125 5.06 20.10 -6.62
N VAL A 126 5.27 19.25 -5.61
CA VAL A 126 6.48 18.43 -5.46
C VAL A 126 6.10 17.00 -5.06
N ARG A 127 6.79 16.01 -5.62
CA ARG A 127 6.72 14.59 -5.26
C ARG A 127 8.13 14.03 -5.24
N ARG A 128 8.53 13.39 -4.12
CA ARG A 128 9.88 12.81 -3.91
C ARG A 128 11.01 13.81 -4.22
N GLY A 129 10.85 15.06 -3.76
CA GLY A 129 11.83 16.13 -3.99
C GLY A 129 11.94 16.65 -5.43
N ARG A 130 11.06 16.22 -6.35
CA ARG A 130 11.02 16.67 -7.74
C ARG A 130 9.69 17.37 -8.05
N PRO A 131 9.65 18.33 -8.99
CA PRO A 131 8.39 18.91 -9.42
C PRO A 131 7.43 17.84 -9.97
N THR A 132 6.14 17.95 -9.65
CA THR A 132 5.13 17.01 -10.17
C THR A 132 4.95 17.18 -11.69
N ALA A 133 4.44 16.14 -12.34
CA ALA A 133 4.28 16.12 -13.79
C ALA A 133 3.38 17.26 -14.31
N HIS A 134 2.30 17.60 -13.60
CA HIS A 134 1.38 18.64 -14.06
C HIS A 134 1.97 20.05 -13.93
N HIS A 135 2.97 20.25 -13.07
CA HIS A 135 3.73 21.50 -12.97
C HIS A 135 4.78 21.65 -14.07
N LEU A 136 5.40 20.54 -14.51
CA LEU A 136 6.41 20.57 -15.58
C LEU A 136 5.80 20.59 -16.97
N TRP A 137 4.67 19.90 -17.15
CA TRP A 137 3.91 19.86 -18.39
C TRP A 137 2.57 20.58 -18.20
N THR A 138 1.46 19.84 -18.14
CA THR A 138 0.13 20.37 -17.80
C THR A 138 -0.69 19.31 -17.08
N GLU A 139 -1.79 19.69 -16.45
CA GLU A 139 -2.75 18.76 -15.85
C GLU A 139 -3.24 17.71 -16.87
N SER A 140 -3.54 18.11 -18.11
CA SER A 140 -3.97 17.19 -19.16
C SER A 140 -2.90 16.16 -19.53
N HIS A 141 -1.62 16.54 -19.52
CA HIS A 141 -0.54 15.58 -19.77
C HIS A 141 -0.46 14.54 -18.65
N SER A 142 -0.61 14.95 -17.39
CA SER A 142 -0.64 14.04 -16.25
C SER A 142 -1.83 13.09 -16.29
N ILE A 143 -3.04 13.61 -16.55
CA ILE A 143 -4.27 12.80 -16.62
C ILE A 143 -4.16 11.76 -17.74
N LEU A 144 -3.83 12.20 -18.96
CA LEU A 144 -3.73 11.31 -20.12
C LEU A 144 -2.60 10.29 -19.96
N THR A 145 -1.50 10.64 -19.31
CA THR A 145 -0.42 9.68 -19.03
C THR A 145 -0.85 8.66 -17.98
N GLY A 146 -1.59 9.07 -16.95
CA GLY A 146 -2.17 8.13 -15.99
C GLY A 146 -3.13 7.14 -16.67
N ASP A 147 -4.01 7.63 -17.56
CA ASP A 147 -4.91 6.78 -18.35
C ASP A 147 -4.14 5.80 -19.25
N PHE A 148 -3.07 6.30 -19.90
CA PHE A 148 -2.19 5.47 -20.72
C PHE A 148 -1.51 4.37 -19.91
N LEU A 149 -0.98 4.68 -18.72
CA LEU A 149 -0.37 3.68 -17.83
C LEU A 149 -1.38 2.63 -17.35
N LEU A 150 -2.63 3.01 -17.09
CA LEU A 150 -3.70 2.05 -16.81
C LEU A 150 -3.98 1.14 -18.00
N CYS A 151 -4.02 1.66 -19.23
CA CYS A 151 -4.15 0.85 -20.45
C CYS A 151 -2.97 -0.13 -20.61
N LYS A 152 -1.73 0.32 -20.39
CA LYS A 152 -0.54 -0.54 -20.43
C LYS A 152 -0.54 -1.61 -19.34
N ALA A 153 -1.10 -1.31 -18.16
CA ALA A 153 -1.29 -2.31 -17.11
C ALA A 153 -2.32 -3.38 -17.51
N LEU A 154 -3.41 -2.99 -18.17
CA LEU A 154 -4.44 -3.92 -18.67
C LEU A 154 -3.90 -4.84 -19.76
N GLU A 155 -3.06 -4.32 -20.66
CA GLU A 155 -2.36 -5.11 -21.69
C GLU A 155 -1.54 -6.24 -21.05
N LEU A 156 -0.69 -5.92 -20.07
CA LEU A 156 0.09 -6.92 -19.33
C LEU A 156 -0.78 -7.92 -18.57
N LEU A 157 -1.90 -7.45 -18.01
CA LEU A 157 -2.81 -8.31 -17.25
C LEU A 157 -3.48 -9.36 -18.16
N THR A 158 -3.78 -9.00 -19.41
CA THR A 158 -4.29 -9.96 -20.41
C THR A 158 -3.24 -10.98 -20.85
N ASP A 159 -1.95 -10.63 -20.83
CA ASP A 159 -0.83 -11.51 -21.21
C ASP A 159 -0.45 -12.55 -20.13
N ILE A 160 -1.00 -12.45 -18.91
CA ILE A 160 -0.77 -13.41 -17.82
C ILE A 160 -1.62 -14.68 -18.01
N GLU A 161 -2.64 -14.65 -18.86
CA GLU A 161 -3.55 -15.78 -19.17
C GLU A 161 -4.17 -16.48 -17.93
N ASN A 162 -4.23 -15.79 -16.78
CA ASN A 162 -4.81 -16.29 -15.54
C ASN A 162 -5.98 -15.41 -15.07
N TRP A 163 -7.21 -15.87 -15.26
CA TRP A 163 -8.41 -15.09 -14.96
C TRP A 163 -8.59 -14.76 -13.47
N ASP A 164 -8.02 -15.53 -12.54
CA ASP A 164 -8.05 -15.17 -11.12
C ASP A 164 -7.13 -13.97 -10.85
N ALA A 165 -5.95 -13.93 -11.49
CA ALA A 165 -5.05 -12.80 -11.41
C ALA A 165 -5.69 -11.54 -12.01
N VAL A 166 -6.31 -11.68 -13.20
CA VAL A 166 -7.07 -10.59 -13.85
C VAL A 166 -8.15 -10.04 -12.92
N ARG A 167 -8.97 -10.91 -12.33
CA ARG A 167 -10.04 -10.51 -11.40
C ARG A 167 -9.50 -9.79 -10.15
N LEU A 168 -8.42 -10.30 -9.56
CA LEU A 168 -7.84 -9.71 -8.36
C LEU A 168 -7.32 -8.30 -8.63
N VAL A 169 -6.52 -8.13 -9.68
CA VAL A 169 -5.93 -6.82 -10.02
C VAL A 169 -6.99 -5.82 -10.46
N HIS A 170 -7.94 -6.24 -11.30
CA HIS A 170 -9.06 -5.39 -11.71
C HIS A 170 -9.89 -4.91 -10.50
N LYS A 171 -10.18 -5.82 -9.55
CA LYS A 171 -10.90 -5.47 -8.31
C LYS A 171 -10.09 -4.46 -7.48
N ALA A 172 -8.78 -4.68 -7.34
CA ALA A 172 -7.91 -3.75 -6.61
C ALA A 172 -7.87 -2.37 -7.27
N ALA A 173 -7.66 -2.29 -8.59
CA ALA A 173 -7.69 -1.03 -9.33
C ALA A 173 -9.04 -0.30 -9.18
N THR A 174 -10.15 -1.03 -9.26
CA THR A 174 -11.50 -0.49 -9.04
C THR A 174 -11.64 0.10 -7.63
N TYR A 175 -11.16 -0.60 -6.61
CA TYR A 175 -11.23 -0.11 -5.24
C TYR A 175 -10.34 1.10 -5.01
N VAL A 176 -9.14 1.16 -5.59
CA VAL A 176 -8.28 2.34 -5.46
C VAL A 176 -8.97 3.59 -6.01
N ILE A 177 -9.57 3.49 -7.19
CA ILE A 177 -10.32 4.59 -7.81
C ILE A 177 -11.54 4.99 -6.96
N GLN A 178 -12.28 4.00 -6.43
CA GLN A 178 -13.40 4.28 -5.52
C GLN A 178 -12.93 4.94 -4.20
N GLY A 179 -11.78 4.51 -3.68
CA GLY A 179 -11.16 5.08 -2.49
C GLY A 179 -10.76 6.53 -2.70
N GLN A 180 -10.15 6.84 -3.85
CA GLN A 180 -9.81 8.22 -4.23
C GLN A 180 -11.06 9.09 -4.37
N ALA A 181 -12.10 8.61 -5.07
CA ALA A 181 -13.35 9.34 -5.20
C ALA A 181 -14.06 9.55 -3.84
N LEU A 182 -13.98 8.56 -2.95
CA LEU A 182 -14.51 8.66 -1.60
C LEU A 182 -13.77 9.74 -0.80
N GLU A 183 -12.43 9.73 -0.80
CA GLU A 183 -11.60 10.73 -0.10
C GLU A 183 -11.92 12.17 -0.52
N MET A 184 -12.22 12.39 -1.81
CA MET A 184 -12.63 13.70 -2.33
C MET A 184 -14.00 14.17 -1.85
N THR A 185 -14.80 13.30 -1.23
CA THR A 185 -16.17 13.58 -0.78
C THR A 185 -16.30 13.33 0.73
N PRO A 186 -15.58 14.10 1.57
CA PRO A 186 -15.66 13.94 3.02
C PRO A 186 -17.09 14.23 3.51
N PRO A 187 -17.58 13.53 4.54
CA PRO A 187 -18.89 13.81 5.10
C PRO A 187 -18.86 15.19 5.78
N PRO A 188 -19.97 15.97 5.77
CA PRO A 188 -20.06 17.23 6.51
C PRO A 188 -20.24 17.01 8.03
N GLY A 189 -20.18 15.76 8.48
CA GLY A 189 -20.74 15.28 9.72
C GLY A 189 -19.79 15.30 10.92
N SER A 190 -20.27 14.69 12.00
CA SER A 190 -19.56 14.50 13.26
C SER A 190 -18.20 13.80 13.10
N ILE A 191 -17.33 13.91 14.11
CA ILE A 191 -16.05 13.19 14.11
C ILE A 191 -16.21 11.67 13.95
N GLY A 192 -17.32 11.09 14.41
CA GLY A 192 -17.60 9.66 14.21
C GLY A 192 -17.89 9.31 12.75
N GLU A 193 -18.53 10.22 12.00
CA GLU A 193 -18.70 10.06 10.55
C GLU A 193 -17.36 10.24 9.81
N GLN A 194 -16.50 11.15 10.29
CA GLN A 194 -15.13 11.29 9.77
C GLN A 194 -14.30 10.02 10.00
N GLU A 195 -14.38 9.41 11.19
CA GLU A 195 -13.66 8.17 11.49
C GLU A 195 -14.11 7.02 10.59
N ALA A 196 -15.43 6.80 10.45
CA ALA A 196 -15.96 5.77 9.57
C ALA A 196 -15.60 6.01 8.09
N HIS A 197 -15.56 7.28 7.68
CA HIS A 197 -15.12 7.67 6.34
C HIS A 197 -13.64 7.37 6.13
N TYR A 198 -12.78 7.82 7.03
CA TYR A 198 -11.34 7.59 7.02
C TYR A 198 -11.00 6.10 6.93
N GLU A 199 -11.60 5.27 7.78
CA GLU A 199 -11.37 3.83 7.76
C GLU A 199 -11.74 3.22 6.40
N LYS A 200 -12.84 3.69 5.80
CA LYS A 200 -13.26 3.23 4.48
C LYS A 200 -12.33 3.70 3.36
N VAL A 201 -11.79 4.93 3.45
CA VAL A 201 -10.82 5.45 2.49
C VAL A 201 -9.56 4.59 2.50
N ILE A 202 -8.92 4.35 3.65
CA ILE A 202 -7.67 3.59 3.70
C ILE A 202 -7.84 2.13 3.25
N MET A 203 -9.02 1.54 3.51
CA MET A 203 -9.38 0.18 3.07
C MET A 203 -9.58 0.08 1.55
N LEU A 204 -9.93 1.18 0.87
CA LEU A 204 -10.19 1.19 -0.57
C LEU A 204 -9.01 1.75 -1.38
N LYS A 205 -8.40 2.84 -0.91
CA LYS A 205 -7.34 3.57 -1.62
C LYS A 205 -5.99 2.87 -1.53
N THR A 206 -5.61 2.38 -0.35
CA THR A 206 -4.23 1.92 -0.09
C THR A 206 -4.12 0.41 0.03
N ALA A 207 -4.94 -0.21 0.87
CA ALA A 207 -4.86 -1.64 1.16
C ALA A 207 -5.01 -2.57 -0.08
N PRO A 208 -5.90 -2.31 -1.06
CA PRO A 208 -6.17 -3.28 -2.12
C PRO A 208 -5.00 -3.58 -3.04
N LEU A 209 -4.10 -2.63 -3.29
CA LEU A 209 -2.90 -2.92 -4.09
C LEU A 209 -1.87 -3.75 -3.34
N PHE A 210 -1.76 -3.62 -2.01
CA PHE A 210 -0.94 -4.51 -1.20
C PHE A 210 -1.54 -5.93 -1.14
N GLU A 211 -2.86 -6.02 -0.94
CA GLU A 211 -3.61 -7.28 -1.02
C GLU A 211 -3.41 -7.97 -2.37
N ALA A 212 -3.52 -7.23 -3.48
CA ALA A 212 -3.29 -7.75 -4.81
C ALA A 212 -1.84 -8.18 -5.02
N SER A 213 -0.86 -7.41 -4.53
CA SER A 213 0.56 -7.75 -4.65
C SER A 213 0.88 -9.10 -3.99
N ALA A 214 0.47 -9.29 -2.74
CA ALA A 214 0.68 -10.54 -2.02
C ALA A 214 -0.19 -11.68 -2.59
N GLY A 215 -1.44 -11.39 -2.94
CA GLY A 215 -2.36 -12.38 -3.50
C GLY A 215 -1.94 -12.91 -4.88
N LEU A 216 -1.35 -12.07 -5.73
CA LEU A 216 -0.82 -12.48 -7.04
C LEU A 216 0.28 -13.54 -6.91
N ALA A 217 1.15 -13.42 -5.90
CA ALA A 217 2.18 -14.41 -5.64
C ALA A 217 1.59 -15.81 -5.40
N GLY A 218 0.51 -15.89 -4.63
CA GLY A 218 -0.19 -17.16 -4.43
C GLY A 218 -0.95 -17.62 -5.68
N ILE A 219 -1.57 -16.70 -6.43
CA ILE A 219 -2.37 -17.03 -7.63
C ILE A 219 -1.52 -17.59 -8.76
N LEU A 220 -0.34 -17.00 -8.97
CA LEU A 220 0.60 -17.33 -10.03
C LEU A 220 1.63 -18.40 -9.62
N GLY A 221 1.61 -18.79 -8.34
CA GLY A 221 2.34 -19.94 -7.80
C GLY A 221 1.64 -21.28 -8.02
N ASP A 222 2.04 -22.30 -7.26
CA ASP A 222 1.52 -23.67 -7.40
C ASP A 222 -0.01 -23.74 -7.12
N PRO A 223 -0.81 -24.27 -8.07
CA PRO A 223 -2.27 -24.42 -7.92
C PRO A 223 -2.73 -25.21 -6.69
N VAL A 224 -1.88 -26.09 -6.12
CA VAL A 224 -2.21 -26.90 -4.94
C VAL A 224 -2.35 -26.05 -3.68
N LEU A 225 -1.84 -24.82 -3.70
CA LEU A 225 -1.74 -23.92 -2.54
C LEU A 225 -2.90 -22.92 -2.43
N ILE A 226 -4.09 -23.28 -2.92
CA ILE A 226 -5.26 -22.39 -2.98
C ILE A 226 -5.63 -21.72 -1.64
N ASN A 227 -5.55 -22.46 -0.53
CA ASN A 227 -5.87 -21.93 0.81
C ASN A 227 -4.86 -20.87 1.29
N GLN A 228 -3.66 -20.87 0.72
CA GLN A 228 -2.60 -19.91 1.06
C GLN A 228 -2.79 -18.59 0.29
N LYS A 229 -3.56 -18.58 -0.81
CA LYS A 229 -3.89 -17.35 -1.57
C LYS A 229 -4.67 -16.35 -0.71
N THR A 230 -5.71 -16.81 -0.04
CA THR A 230 -6.52 -15.97 0.87
C THR A 230 -5.70 -15.45 2.03
N ALA A 231 -4.81 -16.29 2.58
CA ALA A 231 -3.92 -15.90 3.66
C ALA A 231 -2.94 -14.78 3.24
N LEU A 232 -2.37 -14.84 2.04
CA LEU A 232 -1.52 -13.77 1.49
C LEU A 232 -2.30 -12.49 1.22
N GLN A 233 -3.54 -12.60 0.73
CA GLN A 233 -4.41 -11.43 0.56
C GLN A 233 -4.66 -10.75 1.90
N THR A 234 -5.02 -11.51 2.94
CA THR A 234 -5.19 -10.98 4.31
C THR A 234 -3.90 -10.36 4.85
N PHE A 235 -2.74 -11.00 4.62
CA PHE A 235 -1.43 -10.44 4.95
C PHE A 235 -1.20 -9.08 4.28
N GLY A 236 -1.36 -9.01 2.95
CA GLY A 236 -1.19 -7.78 2.18
C GLY A 236 -2.19 -6.69 2.59
N HIS A 237 -3.43 -7.04 2.88
CA HIS A 237 -4.47 -6.12 3.33
C HIS A 237 -4.05 -5.41 4.64
N HIS A 238 -3.69 -6.17 5.68
CA HIS A 238 -3.28 -5.60 6.95
C HIS A 238 -1.96 -4.84 6.85
N LEU A 239 -1.01 -5.30 6.03
CA LEU A 239 0.23 -4.58 5.75
C LEU A 239 -0.05 -3.22 5.07
N GLY A 240 -1.01 -3.17 4.14
CA GLY A 240 -1.42 -1.94 3.47
C GLY A 240 -2.11 -0.94 4.42
N ILE A 241 -2.94 -1.42 5.35
CA ILE A 241 -3.52 -0.57 6.41
C ILE A 241 -2.42 -0.02 7.32
N ALA A 242 -1.52 -0.88 7.79
CA ALA A 242 -0.36 -0.49 8.58
C ALA A 242 0.50 0.57 7.87
N PHE A 243 0.72 0.39 6.56
CA PHE A 243 1.44 1.34 5.73
C PHE A 243 0.78 2.72 5.75
N GLN A 244 -0.53 2.79 5.52
CA GLN A 244 -1.23 4.08 5.51
C GLN A 244 -1.20 4.76 6.88
N LEU A 245 -1.43 4.00 7.96
CA LEU A 245 -1.38 4.55 9.32
C LEU A 245 -0.01 5.15 9.66
N ILE A 246 1.07 4.56 9.17
CA ILE A 246 2.43 5.08 9.35
C ILE A 246 2.67 6.30 8.46
N ASP A 247 2.21 6.27 7.21
CA ASP A 247 2.29 7.41 6.28
C ASP A 247 1.58 8.65 6.86
N ASP A 248 0.39 8.46 7.46
CA ASP A 248 -0.36 9.53 8.13
C ASP A 248 0.39 10.10 9.35
N ILE A 249 1.17 9.31 10.08
CA ILE A 249 2.02 9.85 11.16
C ILE A 249 3.17 10.66 10.56
N LEU A 250 3.81 10.11 9.52
CA LEU A 250 4.93 10.75 8.86
C LEU A 250 4.52 12.08 8.24
N ASP A 251 3.31 12.22 7.69
CA ASP A 251 2.86 13.48 7.13
C ASP A 251 2.95 14.64 8.13
N TYR A 252 2.70 14.39 9.42
CA TYR A 252 2.79 15.41 10.47
C TYR A 252 4.18 15.53 11.09
N ARG A 253 4.91 14.42 11.25
CA ARG A 253 6.16 14.40 12.03
C ARG A 253 7.44 14.46 11.20
N GLY A 254 7.40 14.00 9.95
CA GLY A 254 8.67 13.73 9.30
C GLY A 254 9.36 14.95 8.75
N GLN A 255 10.65 14.80 8.53
CA GLN A 255 11.48 15.88 8.03
C GLN A 255 11.40 15.95 6.50
N GLU A 256 11.47 17.15 5.93
CA GLU A 256 11.36 17.39 4.49
C GLU A 256 12.40 16.60 3.66
N ASN A 257 13.58 16.36 4.23
CA ASN A 257 14.66 15.54 3.66
C ASN A 257 14.37 14.02 3.64
N VAL A 258 13.49 13.51 4.52
CA VAL A 258 13.15 12.08 4.62
C VAL A 258 11.89 11.76 3.79
N ILE A 259 10.88 12.64 3.84
CA ILE A 259 9.60 12.43 3.14
C ILE A 259 9.66 13.00 1.70
N GLY A 260 10.54 13.96 1.44
CA GLY A 260 10.67 14.61 0.14
C GLY A 260 9.52 15.59 -0.18
N LYS A 261 8.77 16.01 0.85
CA LYS A 261 7.71 17.05 0.82
C LYS A 261 7.65 17.81 2.16
N LYS A 262 7.08 19.02 2.18
CA LYS A 262 6.85 19.81 3.40
C LYS A 262 5.82 19.09 4.30
N PRO A 263 6.09 18.91 5.61
CA PRO A 263 5.15 18.24 6.53
C PRO A 263 3.84 19.01 6.69
N GLY A 264 2.75 18.27 6.96
CA GLY A 264 1.40 18.78 7.14
C GLY A 264 0.64 18.95 5.84
N GLN A 265 0.89 18.12 4.83
CA GLN A 265 0.13 18.18 3.58
C GLN A 265 -1.34 17.86 3.85
N ASP A 266 -1.61 16.78 4.60
CA ASP A 266 -2.96 16.35 4.93
C ASP A 266 -3.71 17.43 5.73
N PHE A 267 -3.01 18.11 6.64
CA PHE A 267 -3.55 19.23 7.39
C PHE A 267 -3.98 20.39 6.47
N ARG A 268 -3.14 20.76 5.50
CA ARG A 268 -3.42 21.88 4.58
C ARG A 268 -4.52 21.53 3.57
N GLU A 269 -4.61 20.26 3.20
CA GLU A 269 -5.67 19.70 2.35
C GLU A 269 -6.95 19.41 3.12
N LYS A 270 -6.99 19.69 4.43
CA LYS A 270 -8.12 19.41 5.33
C LYS A 270 -8.55 17.94 5.34
N LYS A 271 -7.61 17.03 5.11
CA LYS A 271 -7.83 15.58 5.22
C LYS A 271 -7.86 15.19 6.70
N VAL A 272 -9.01 14.71 7.17
CA VAL A 272 -9.18 14.25 8.56
C VAL A 272 -8.59 12.84 8.70
N THR A 273 -7.33 12.76 9.13
CA THR A 273 -6.63 11.48 9.35
C THR A 273 -6.76 10.99 10.79
N LEU A 274 -6.34 9.75 11.05
CA LEU A 274 -6.51 9.12 12.36
C LEU A 274 -5.84 9.89 13.53
N PRO A 275 -4.64 10.49 13.38
CA PRO A 275 -4.06 11.32 14.44
C PRO A 275 -5.02 12.44 14.90
N VAL A 276 -5.67 13.12 13.96
CA VAL A 276 -6.64 14.19 14.24
C VAL A 276 -7.88 13.64 14.93
N ILE A 277 -8.41 12.51 14.46
CA ILE A 277 -9.58 11.84 15.06
C ILE A 277 -9.31 11.51 16.54
N VAL A 278 -8.15 10.91 16.82
CA VAL A 278 -7.74 10.54 18.19
C VAL A 278 -7.65 11.78 19.08
N ALA A 279 -6.97 12.84 18.61
CA ALA A 279 -6.83 14.08 19.38
C ALA A 279 -8.17 14.81 19.59
N PHE A 280 -9.07 14.77 18.61
CA PHE A 280 -10.41 15.34 18.74
C PHE A 280 -11.21 14.62 19.84
N GLN A 281 -11.24 13.29 19.81
CA GLN A 281 -12.01 12.47 20.75
C GLN A 281 -11.54 12.64 22.20
N GLN A 282 -10.26 12.95 22.40
CA GLN A 282 -9.64 13.12 23.72
C GLN A 282 -9.55 14.59 24.16
N GLY A 283 -9.87 15.51 23.25
CA GLY A 283 -9.74 16.95 23.47
C GLY A 283 -10.77 17.55 24.40
N THR A 284 -10.42 18.69 25.00
CA THR A 284 -11.38 19.55 25.72
C THR A 284 -12.38 20.20 24.73
N PRO A 285 -13.48 20.80 25.21
CA PRO A 285 -14.40 21.53 24.32
C PRO A 285 -13.72 22.61 23.47
N ASP A 286 -12.72 23.31 24.01
CA ASP A 286 -11.96 24.33 23.28
C ASP A 286 -11.08 23.72 22.17
N GLU A 287 -10.47 22.56 22.45
CA GLU A 287 -9.64 21.83 21.47
C GLU A 287 -10.51 21.21 20.38
N GLN A 288 -11.70 20.70 20.72
CA GLN A 288 -12.69 20.23 19.75
C GLN A 288 -13.20 21.36 18.87
N ALA A 289 -13.41 22.56 19.44
CA ALA A 289 -13.76 23.75 18.67
C ALA A 289 -12.65 24.14 17.70
N PHE A 290 -11.38 24.04 18.11
CA PHE A 290 -10.23 24.25 17.22
C PHE A 290 -10.26 23.29 16.02
N TRP A 291 -10.36 21.98 16.27
CA TRP A 291 -10.40 20.98 15.18
C TRP A 291 -11.62 21.15 14.27
N THR A 292 -12.78 21.48 14.83
CA THR A 292 -14.00 21.76 14.06
C THR A 292 -13.79 22.94 13.11
N ARG A 293 -13.23 24.05 13.60
CA ARG A 293 -12.90 25.23 12.78
C ARG A 293 -11.92 24.89 11.66
N VAL A 294 -10.90 24.10 11.95
CA VAL A 294 -9.84 23.79 10.97
C VAL A 294 -10.35 22.85 9.87
N PHE A 295 -11.05 21.77 10.25
CA PHE A 295 -11.37 20.67 9.33
C PHE A 295 -12.83 20.60 8.89
N LEU A 296 -13.80 21.02 9.71
CA LEU A 296 -15.22 20.75 9.49
C LEU A 296 -16.04 21.98 9.10
N GLU A 297 -15.58 23.18 9.43
CA GLU A 297 -16.21 24.41 8.98
C GLU A 297 -15.83 24.70 7.52
N ASP A 298 -16.86 24.92 6.69
CA ASP A 298 -16.68 25.31 5.30
C ASP A 298 -15.78 26.55 5.22
N ALA A 299 -14.71 26.43 4.44
CA ALA A 299 -14.06 27.61 3.91
C ALA A 299 -15.06 28.30 2.97
N THR A 300 -15.90 29.17 3.52
CA THR A 300 -16.74 30.14 2.78
C THR A 300 -15.91 31.13 1.95
N HIS A 301 -14.62 30.88 1.83
CA HIS A 301 -13.62 31.72 1.24
C HIS A 301 -12.87 30.85 0.23
N ASP A 302 -12.93 31.28 -1.02
CA ASP A 302 -12.11 30.83 -2.15
C ASP A 302 -10.76 30.24 -1.67
N PRO A 303 -10.39 29.00 -2.07
CA PRO A 303 -9.10 28.40 -1.71
C PRO A 303 -7.88 29.29 -2.00
N ALA A 304 -8.00 30.25 -2.95
CA ALA A 304 -6.97 31.24 -3.24
C ALA A 304 -6.93 32.44 -2.26
N SER A 305 -7.96 32.61 -1.43
CA SER A 305 -8.14 33.71 -0.46
C SER A 305 -7.81 33.34 0.98
N LEU A 306 -7.57 32.05 1.28
CA LEU A 306 -6.81 31.62 2.45
C LEU A 306 -5.34 31.97 2.22
N ALA A 307 -5.04 33.27 2.23
CA ALA A 307 -3.68 33.75 2.30
C ALA A 307 -2.98 33.04 3.48
N GLN A 308 -1.73 32.67 3.25
CA GLN A 308 -0.80 31.92 4.10
C GLN A 308 -0.63 32.41 5.56
N GLU A 309 -1.32 33.49 5.97
CA GLU A 309 -1.24 34.07 7.29
C GLU A 309 -2.09 33.27 8.29
N GLY A 310 -1.41 32.50 9.14
CA GLY A 310 -2.03 31.74 10.25
C GLY A 310 -2.16 30.24 10.03
N GLN A 311 -2.02 29.74 8.79
CA GLN A 311 -2.11 28.30 8.52
C GLN A 311 -0.92 27.52 9.11
N ASP A 312 0.28 28.13 9.08
CA ASP A 312 1.44 27.56 9.75
C ASP A 312 1.27 27.64 11.28
N ASP A 313 0.68 28.70 11.85
CA ASP A 313 0.41 28.78 13.31
C ASP A 313 -0.62 27.73 13.77
N ASP A 314 -1.70 27.56 13.01
CA ASP A 314 -2.70 26.52 13.24
C ASP A 314 -2.08 25.11 13.13
N PHE A 315 -1.16 24.90 12.18
CA PHE A 315 -0.43 23.64 12.09
C PHE A 315 0.47 23.38 13.30
N HIS A 316 1.21 24.38 13.79
CA HIS A 316 2.01 24.24 15.02
C HIS A 316 1.15 23.97 16.25
N HIS A 317 -0.03 24.61 16.34
CA HIS A 317 -0.99 24.33 17.40
C HIS A 317 -1.53 22.91 17.30
N ALA A 318 -1.89 22.46 16.09
CA ALA A 318 -2.33 21.10 15.82
C ALA A 318 -1.27 20.07 16.27
N LEU A 319 0.01 20.26 15.91
CA LEU A 319 1.11 19.40 16.38
C LEU A 319 1.19 19.35 17.90
N THR A 320 1.03 20.49 18.57
CA THR A 320 1.04 20.55 20.05
C THR A 320 -0.10 19.73 20.64
N LEU A 321 -1.31 19.78 20.06
CA LEU A 321 -2.46 19.00 20.51
C LEU A 321 -2.29 17.49 20.22
N LEU A 322 -1.74 17.14 19.05
CA LEU A 322 -1.46 15.75 18.68
C LEU A 322 -0.45 15.12 19.65
N GLU A 323 0.60 15.84 20.03
CA GLU A 323 1.59 15.40 21.03
C GLU A 323 0.98 15.35 22.44
N LYS A 324 0.21 16.37 22.84
CA LYS A 324 -0.46 16.42 24.15
C LYS A 324 -1.34 15.19 24.40
N HIS A 325 -2.04 14.73 23.38
CA HIS A 325 -2.96 13.58 23.45
C HIS A 325 -2.32 12.26 23.02
N ASP A 326 -0.99 12.19 22.89
CA ASP A 326 -0.26 10.98 22.47
C ASP A 326 -0.82 10.36 21.16
N ALA A 327 -1.39 11.18 20.27
CA ALA A 327 -2.15 10.70 19.12
C ALA A 327 -1.28 9.81 18.21
N PHE A 328 -0.04 10.23 17.94
CA PHE A 328 0.90 9.44 17.14
C PHE A 328 1.22 8.07 17.76
N LYS A 329 1.35 7.99 19.09
CA LYS A 329 1.62 6.70 19.77
C LYS A 329 0.42 5.76 19.64
N GLN A 330 -0.80 6.29 19.72
CA GLN A 330 -2.03 5.51 19.59
C GLN A 330 -2.22 5.01 18.15
N VAL A 331 -1.97 5.86 17.15
CA VAL A 331 -1.99 5.45 15.74
C VAL A 331 -0.92 4.40 15.45
N LEU A 332 0.30 4.56 16.00
CA LEU A 332 1.36 3.56 15.87
C LEU A 332 0.97 2.23 16.54
N HIS A 333 0.25 2.26 17.66
CA HIS A 333 -0.29 1.06 18.28
C HIS A 333 -1.31 0.35 17.38
N LYS A 334 -2.21 1.09 16.72
CA LYS A 334 -3.15 0.52 15.74
C LYS A 334 -2.41 -0.08 14.54
N ALA A 335 -1.38 0.59 14.03
CA ALA A 335 -0.52 0.07 12.96
C ALA A 335 0.19 -1.23 13.36
N LYS A 336 0.72 -1.31 14.59
CA LYS A 336 1.32 -2.53 15.14
C LYS A 336 0.31 -3.67 15.30
N SER A 337 -0.93 -3.37 15.67
CA SER A 337 -2.01 -4.36 15.71
C SER A 337 -2.27 -4.95 14.33
N CYS A 338 -2.31 -4.11 13.28
CA CYS A 338 -2.40 -4.60 11.91
C CYS A 338 -1.19 -5.47 11.52
N ALA A 339 0.02 -5.12 11.94
CA ALA A 339 1.20 -5.96 11.71
C ALA A 339 1.09 -7.36 12.35
N VAL A 340 0.51 -7.43 13.57
CA VAL A 340 0.22 -8.71 14.24
C VAL A 340 -0.78 -9.54 13.43
N GLN A 341 -1.88 -8.92 12.99
CA GLN A 341 -2.89 -9.59 12.16
C GLN A 341 -2.32 -10.06 10.82
N ALA A 342 -1.45 -9.26 10.21
CA ALA A 342 -0.74 -9.63 8.99
C ALA A 342 0.11 -10.89 9.23
N LYS A 343 0.87 -10.93 10.33
CA LYS A 343 1.70 -12.09 10.70
C LYS A 343 0.86 -13.33 10.99
N GLU A 344 -0.25 -13.20 11.69
CA GLU A 344 -1.18 -14.31 11.98
C GLU A 344 -1.76 -14.93 10.71
N ALA A 345 -2.02 -14.12 9.67
CA ALA A 345 -2.45 -14.61 8.38
C ALA A 345 -1.43 -15.57 7.74
N LEU A 346 -0.14 -15.40 8.05
CA LEU A 346 0.95 -16.26 7.57
C LEU A 346 1.19 -17.52 8.42
N SER A 347 0.23 -17.90 9.29
CA SER A 347 0.35 -19.08 10.18
C SER A 347 0.55 -20.42 9.45
N PHE A 348 0.34 -20.47 8.14
CA PHE A 348 0.63 -21.64 7.31
C PHE A 348 2.13 -21.79 6.96
N CYS A 349 2.92 -20.74 7.16
CA CYS A 349 4.37 -20.74 6.96
C CYS A 349 5.11 -21.10 8.25
N ASP A 350 6.37 -21.53 8.13
CA ASP A 350 7.26 -21.69 9.28
C ASP A 350 7.52 -20.34 9.98
N GLN A 351 7.82 -20.41 11.27
CA GLN A 351 8.01 -19.20 12.11
C GLN A 351 9.08 -18.26 11.56
N SER A 352 10.15 -18.79 10.96
CA SER A 352 11.22 -18.00 10.36
C SER A 352 10.75 -17.15 9.18
N VAL A 353 9.84 -17.70 8.36
CA VAL A 353 9.21 -16.99 7.23
C VAL A 353 8.23 -15.93 7.74
N GLN A 354 7.42 -16.27 8.74
CA GLN A 354 6.51 -15.31 9.38
C GLN A 354 7.27 -14.12 9.98
N ASP A 355 8.41 -14.38 10.64
CA ASP A 355 9.25 -13.34 11.24
C ASP A 355 9.88 -12.47 10.14
N ALA A 356 10.41 -13.08 9.07
CA ALA A 356 11.06 -12.35 7.98
C ALA A 356 10.08 -11.47 7.19
N LEU A 357 8.87 -11.95 6.91
CA LEU A 357 7.81 -11.14 6.31
C LEU A 357 7.25 -10.12 7.29
N GLY A 358 7.22 -10.44 8.58
CA GLY A 358 6.89 -9.49 9.65
C GLY A 358 7.83 -8.29 9.66
N HIS A 359 9.11 -8.47 9.36
CA HIS A 359 10.08 -7.37 9.23
C HIS A 359 9.75 -6.40 8.07
N MET A 360 8.86 -6.73 7.13
CA MET A 360 8.36 -5.73 6.18
C MET A 360 7.69 -4.57 6.90
N PHE A 361 7.02 -4.81 8.02
CA PHE A 361 6.49 -3.75 8.87
C PHE A 361 7.61 -2.86 9.45
N ASP A 362 8.77 -3.44 9.78
CA ASP A 362 9.92 -2.69 10.29
C ASP A 362 10.44 -1.67 9.27
N VAL A 363 10.47 -2.01 7.99
CA VAL A 363 10.84 -1.07 6.91
C VAL A 363 9.79 0.00 6.67
N ILE A 364 8.52 -0.31 6.91
CA ILE A 364 7.45 0.69 6.84
C ILE A 364 7.62 1.73 7.97
N GLN A 365 7.93 1.28 9.20
CA GLN A 365 8.14 2.18 10.35
C GLN A 365 9.54 2.79 10.44
N GLU A 366 10.52 2.32 9.68
CA GLU A 366 11.92 2.81 9.71
C GLU A 366 12.05 4.34 9.69
N PRO A 367 11.29 5.09 8.86
CA PRO A 367 11.37 6.55 8.88
C PRO A 367 11.02 7.17 10.24
N LEU A 368 10.04 6.60 10.96
CA LEU A 368 9.66 7.04 12.31
C LEU A 368 10.76 6.79 13.35
N LEU A 369 11.55 5.73 13.17
CA LEU A 369 12.63 5.36 14.09
C LEU A 369 13.84 6.29 13.95
N ASN A 370 14.11 6.73 12.71
CA ASN A 370 15.20 7.66 12.41
C ASN A 370 14.88 9.11 12.86
N GLU A 371 13.62 9.42 13.17
CA GLU A 371 13.18 10.71 13.74
C GLU A 371 13.28 10.78 15.28
N ALA A 372 13.36 9.63 15.95
CA ALA A 372 13.45 9.56 17.42
C ALA A 372 14.90 9.68 17.95
N GLN A 373 15.88 9.77 17.04
CA GLN A 373 17.30 9.98 17.31
C GLN A 373 17.69 11.41 16.94
#